data_AF-A0A521LYE1-F1
#
_entry.id   AF-A0A521LYE1-F1
#
_cell.length_a   1.000
_cell.length_b   1.000
_cell.length_c   1.000
_cell.angle_alpha   90.00
_cell.angle_beta   90.00
_cell.angle_gamma   90.00
#
_symmetry.space_group_name_H-M   'P 1'
#
loop_
_entity.id
_entity.type
_entity.pdbx_description
1 polymer ?
#
loop_
_entity_poly.entity_id
_entity_poly.type
_entity_poly.pdbx_seq_one_letter_code
_entity_poly.pdbx_strand_id
1 'polypeptide(L)' 'MAAIAAFMRADPKAGSRGPLAFVVDPKRGEQAMKFAELTADERPVKVFNNLRAARAWVRENTKVQP' A
#
# COMPACT_ATOMS: atom_id res chain seq x y z
N MET A 1 -1.83 1.13 17.91
CA MET A 1 -1.99 1.03 16.44
C MET A 1 -2.95 2.07 15.85
N ALA A 2 -4.11 2.35 16.47
CA ALA A 2 -5.08 3.32 15.94
C ALA A 2 -4.52 4.75 15.74
N ALA A 3 -3.65 5.23 16.64
CA ALA A 3 -3.07 6.57 16.55
C ALA A 3 -2.14 6.76 15.34
N ILE A 4 -1.36 5.73 14.95
CA ILE A 4 -0.47 5.79 13.78
C ILE A 4 -1.30 5.80 12.50
N ALA A 5 -2.32 4.94 12.40
CA ALA A 5 -3.24 4.93 11.27
C ALA A 5 -4.01 6.26 11.13
N ALA A 6 -4.44 6.86 12.25
CA ALA A 6 -5.10 8.16 12.26
C ALA A 6 -4.14 9.30 11.83
N PHE A 7 -2.90 9.29 12.31
CA PHE A 7 -1.86 10.25 11.90
C PHE A 7 -1.52 10.12 10.40
N MET A 8 -1.41 8.90 9.90
CA MET A 8 -1.18 8.66 8.47
C MET A 8 -2.39 9.09 7.62
N ARG A 9 -3.63 8.92 8.11
CA ARG A 9 -4.87 9.36 7.43
C ARG A 9 -5.13 10.87 7.50
N ALA A 10 -4.57 11.59 8.48
CA ALA A 10 -4.82 13.01 8.70
C ALA A 10 -4.20 13.94 7.63
N ASP A 11 -3.46 13.38 6.67
CA ASP A 11 -2.94 14.13 5.53
C ASP A 11 -4.08 14.48 4.56
N PRO A 12 -4.35 15.77 4.31
CA PRO A 12 -5.38 16.22 3.36
C PRO A 12 -5.21 15.66 1.94
N LYS A 13 -4.03 15.12 1.62
CA LYS A 13 -3.69 14.50 0.35
C LYS A 13 -3.77 12.96 0.38
N ALA A 14 -4.38 12.36 1.40
CA ALA A 14 -4.49 10.90 1.52
C ALA A 14 -5.09 10.26 0.24
N GLY A 15 -6.13 10.87 -0.33
CA GLY A 15 -6.75 10.42 -1.60
C GLY A 15 -5.90 10.65 -2.86
N SER A 16 -4.77 11.36 -2.77
CA SER A 16 -3.81 11.54 -3.87
C SER A 16 -2.59 10.61 -3.75
N ARG A 17 -2.59 9.68 -2.79
CA ARG A 17 -1.47 8.75 -2.62
C ARG A 17 -1.52 7.68 -3.70
N GLY A 18 -0.41 7.56 -4.45
CA GLY A 18 -0.25 6.53 -5.47
C GLY A 18 -0.27 5.10 -4.89
N PRO A 19 -0.18 4.07 -5.75
CA PRO A 19 -0.20 2.67 -5.31
C PRO A 19 0.90 2.34 -4.29
N LEU A 20 0.60 1.46 -3.32
CA LEU A 20 1.53 0.91 -2.32
C LEU A 20 1.78 -0.57 -2.57
N ALA A 21 3.03 -0.96 -2.76
CA ALA A 21 3.40 -2.38 -2.77
C ALA A 21 4.25 -2.70 -1.54
N PHE A 22 3.79 -3.62 -0.70
CA PHE A 22 4.65 -4.24 0.32
C PHE A 22 5.38 -5.43 -0.29
N VAL A 23 6.68 -5.54 -0.04
CA VAL A 23 7.45 -6.75 -0.36
C VAL A 23 7.89 -7.35 0.97
N VAL A 24 7.40 -8.53 1.27
CA VAL A 24 7.60 -9.20 2.56
C VAL A 24 8.16 -10.60 2.36
N ASP A 25 8.84 -11.11 3.38
CA ASP A 25 9.18 -12.53 3.43
C ASP A 25 7.88 -13.37 3.42
N PRO A 26 7.81 -14.46 2.63
CA PRO A 26 6.60 -15.29 2.53
C PRO A 26 6.11 -15.83 3.88
N LYS A 27 6.98 -15.98 4.87
CA LYS A 27 6.66 -16.50 6.20
C LYS A 27 6.33 -15.39 7.21
N ARG A 28 6.43 -14.10 6.84
CA ARG A 28 6.28 -12.96 7.76
C ARG A 28 5.45 -11.80 7.18
N GLY A 29 4.33 -12.10 6.54
CA GLY A 29 3.48 -11.11 5.84
C GLY A 29 2.22 -10.63 6.57
N GLU A 30 1.83 -11.24 7.70
CA GLU A 30 0.50 -11.04 8.30
C GLU A 30 0.17 -9.58 8.64
N GLN A 31 1.15 -8.83 9.14
CA GLN A 31 0.95 -7.42 9.48
C GLN A 31 0.75 -6.55 8.23
N ALA A 32 1.49 -6.84 7.15
CA ALA A 32 1.33 -6.14 5.88
C ALA A 32 -0.03 -6.46 5.22
N MET A 33 -0.50 -7.70 5.34
CA MET A 33 -1.83 -8.10 4.86
C MET A 33 -2.93 -7.35 5.62
N LYS A 34 -2.88 -7.34 6.96
CA LYS A 34 -3.82 -6.57 7.79
C LYS A 34 -3.80 -5.08 7.47
N PHE A 35 -2.61 -4.50 7.25
CA PHE A 35 -2.50 -3.10 6.86
C PHE A 35 -3.15 -2.84 5.50
N ALA A 36 -2.90 -3.71 4.51
CA ALA A 36 -3.48 -3.58 3.18
C ALA A 36 -5.02 -3.63 3.23
N GLU A 37 -5.60 -4.53 4.00
CA GLU A 37 -7.05 -4.62 4.20
C GLU A 37 -7.61 -3.36 4.85
N LEU A 38 -6.96 -2.84 5.90
CA LEU A 38 -7.42 -1.64 6.63
C LEU A 38 -7.32 -0.34 5.83
N THR A 39 -6.52 -0.32 4.76
CA THR A 39 -6.20 0.90 3.99
C THR A 39 -6.60 0.80 2.52
N ALA A 40 -7.33 -0.25 2.13
CA ALA A 40 -7.72 -0.51 0.74
C ALA A 40 -8.54 0.63 0.10
N ASP A 41 -9.36 1.31 0.90
CA ASP A 41 -10.19 2.44 0.45
C ASP A 41 -9.41 3.77 0.36
N GLU A 42 -8.21 3.84 0.94
CA GLU A 42 -7.40 5.07 0.96
C GLU A 42 -6.50 5.18 -0.27
N ARG A 43 -5.98 4.05 -0.76
CA ARG A 43 -5.09 3.94 -1.93
C ARG A 43 -5.06 2.51 -2.43
N PRO A 44 -4.71 2.27 -3.71
CA PRO A 44 -4.39 0.92 -4.16
C PRO A 44 -3.22 0.37 -3.33
N VAL A 45 -3.42 -0.74 -2.64
CA VAL A 45 -2.39 -1.38 -1.81
C VAL A 45 -2.38 -2.89 -2.05
N LYS A 46 -1.19 -3.48 -2.17
CA LYS A 46 -1.03 -4.93 -2.36
C LYS A 46 0.26 -5.45 -1.75
N VAL A 47 0.21 -6.70 -1.28
CA VAL A 47 1.36 -7.40 -0.69
C VAL A 47 1.94 -8.39 -1.70
N PHE A 48 3.26 -8.44 -1.77
CA PHE A 48 4.05 -9.30 -2.64
C PHE A 48 5.14 -9.99 -1.84
N ASN A 49 5.62 -11.11 -2.37
CA ASN A 49 6.79 -11.81 -1.86
C ASN A 49 8.03 -11.68 -2.76
N ASN A 50 7.91 -10.90 -3.83
CA ASN A 50 9.00 -10.67 -4.78
C ASN A 50 8.96 -9.24 -5.33
N LEU A 51 10.14 -8.65 -5.48
CA LEU A 51 10.29 -7.25 -5.86
C LEU A 51 9.89 -6.99 -7.32
N ARG A 52 10.04 -7.97 -8.21
CA ARG A 52 9.74 -7.81 -9.64
C ARG A 52 8.25 -7.59 -9.86
N ALA A 53 7.40 -8.45 -9.31
CA ALA A 53 5.95 -8.34 -9.42
C ALA A 53 5.44 -7.06 -8.76
N ALA A 54 5.97 -6.71 -7.57
CA ALA A 54 5.64 -5.46 -6.90
C ALA A 54 5.90 -4.24 -7.79
N ARG A 55 7.08 -4.18 -8.43
CA ARG A 55 7.44 -3.07 -9.33
C ARG A 55 6.56 -3.00 -10.57
N ALA A 56 6.23 -4.14 -11.19
CA ALA A 56 5.33 -4.18 -12.34
C ALA A 56 3.95 -3.64 -11.97
N TRP A 57 3.39 -4.14 -10.87
CA TRP A 57 2.08 -3.74 -10.38
C TRP A 57 2.01 -2.26 -10.01
N VAL A 58 3.02 -1.71 -9.35
CA VAL A 58 3.06 -0.27 -9.02
C VAL A 58 3.00 0.57 -10.30
N ARG A 59 3.72 0.21 -11.36
CA ARG A 59 3.67 0.96 -12.62
C ARG A 59 2.31 0.90 -13.27
N GLU A 60 1.71 -0.28 -13.34
CA GLU A 60 0.37 -0.49 -13.92
C GLU A 60 -0.72 0.30 -13.17
N ASN A 61 -0.56 0.45 -11.85
CA ASN A 61 -1.56 1.10 -10.99
C ASN A 61 -1.22 2.55 -10.66
N THR A 62 -0.10 3.07 -11.16
CA THR A 62 0.20 4.50 -11.08
C THR A 62 -0.57 5.18 -12.20
N LYS A 63 -1.61 5.94 -11.83
CA LYS A 63 -2.23 6.88 -12.77
C LYS A 63 -1.21 7.99 -13.03
N VAL A 64 -0.42 7.85 -14.09
CA VAL A 64 0.43 8.93 -14.58
C VAL A 64 -0.50 10.01 -15.11
N GLN A 65 -0.82 11.02 -14.32
CA GLN A 65 -1.27 12.28 -14.88
C GLN A 65 -0.01 13.01 -15.37
N PRO A 66 0.10 13.33 -16.67
CA PRO A 66 1.18 14.18 -17.18
C PRO A 66 1.13 15.58 -16.57
#